data_AF-W4G2P7-F1
#
_entry.id   AF-W4G2P7-F1
#
_cell.length_a   1.000
_cell.length_b   1.000
_cell.length_c   1.000
_cell.angle_alpha   90.00
_cell.angle_beta   90.00
_cell.angle_gamma   90.00
#
_symmetry.space_group_name_H-M   'P 1'
#
loop_
_entity.id
_entity.type
_entity.pdbx_description
1 polymer ?
#
loop_
_entity_poly.entity_id
_entity_poly.type
_entity_poly.pdbx_seq_one_letter_code
_entity_poly.pdbx_strand_id
1 'polypeptide(L)'
;MAPSKKKKKLQPDKQVSLASLDGMPSKAKRHNLAQLSATMTHLNDTQIQFLQRAMLDVQLQELTDQLGTAKREAATANLTFTKQLADHELVIEDLKSDVRRYETYIESLANDKAAAENKDSDAKLTLLKANAKLNSELSAAHDRIAELKSQCKSYESQLESLLANQLHHTNQIPPEDVAAPFGSHHTSTLSSHDSLIPPLLAALNQSPHTVEIQLDATTALFHLLKESRNVPLFLDWGGIDLVCDAMEHHPTQSQILLNGGHIFWKLTFSRRARTALRCSQNVRPVLVLVSALKRIALDAAKQYCWQLHHTLTQLMNDDDAAEPEHPTSDSSHNIFPDMVQLLLQLAQQSISSTPRLCLAALEAVHKVTKINPPSIDHLLSFFTSSLAALVVLPSLHLVVTRLVHMHVQVYGILELPEASRSLIDETLHAVEMSDEVAASPGLKGEVQGMIVTWQDHVGGGERGSASESEWPVLPSVHRHSLRRIDSLAQTTASRLIQLSQSLPEL
;
A
#
# COMPACT_ATOMS: atom_id res chain seq x y z
N MET A 1 11.57 -89.18 15.62
CA MET A 1 10.34 -90.00 15.54
C MET A 1 9.15 -89.05 15.46
N ALA A 2 8.51 -88.95 14.29
CA ALA A 2 7.35 -88.12 14.02
C ALA A 2 6.11 -89.01 13.85
N PRO A 3 4.90 -88.61 14.31
CA PRO A 3 3.71 -89.42 14.15
C PRO A 3 2.90 -89.08 12.88
N SER A 4 2.60 -90.13 12.12
CA SER A 4 1.38 -90.44 11.35
C SER A 4 0.62 -89.34 10.59
N LYS A 5 0.84 -89.27 9.27
CA LYS A 5 -0.11 -88.68 8.31
C LYS A 5 -1.20 -89.69 7.92
N LYS A 6 -2.47 -89.35 8.20
CA LYS A 6 -3.65 -90.08 7.69
C LYS A 6 -3.74 -89.93 6.16
N LYS A 7 -3.82 -91.07 5.45
CA LYS A 7 -4.18 -91.15 4.03
C LYS A 7 -5.61 -90.63 3.82
N LYS A 8 -5.77 -89.52 3.08
CA LYS A 8 -7.06 -89.12 2.50
C LYS A 8 -7.12 -89.70 1.08
N LYS A 9 -8.01 -90.68 0.88
CA LYS A 9 -8.34 -91.28 -0.44
C LYS A 9 -8.70 -90.16 -1.43
N LEU A 10 -8.00 -90.08 -2.56
CA LEU A 10 -8.48 -89.39 -3.75
C LEU A 10 -9.77 -90.10 -4.21
N GLN A 11 -10.86 -89.35 -4.34
CA GLN A 11 -12.03 -89.79 -5.11
C GLN A 11 -11.71 -89.59 -6.61
N PRO A 12 -12.19 -90.49 -7.49
CA PRO A 12 -11.99 -90.34 -8.93
C PRO A 12 -12.83 -89.19 -9.46
N ASP A 13 -12.30 -88.50 -10.48
CA ASP A 13 -12.88 -87.35 -11.15
C ASP A 13 -14.36 -87.55 -11.50
N LYS A 14 -15.21 -86.62 -11.06
CA LYS A 14 -16.56 -86.48 -11.58
C LYS A 14 -16.46 -86.05 -13.04
N GLN A 15 -16.65 -86.97 -13.97
CA GLN A 15 -16.87 -86.62 -15.38
C GLN A 15 -18.08 -85.67 -15.46
N VAL A 16 -17.81 -84.41 -15.79
CA VAL A 16 -18.83 -83.41 -16.09
C VAL A 16 -19.48 -83.84 -17.40
N SER A 17 -20.75 -84.24 -17.36
CA SER A 17 -21.51 -84.60 -18.56
C SER A 17 -22.05 -83.35 -19.24
N LEU A 18 -22.07 -83.32 -20.57
CA LEU A 18 -22.52 -82.18 -21.40
C LEU A 18 -23.92 -81.68 -21.04
N ALA A 19 -24.81 -82.55 -20.54
CA ALA A 19 -26.16 -82.20 -20.09
C ALA A 19 -26.20 -81.36 -18.79
N SER A 20 -25.10 -81.27 -18.05
CA SER A 20 -25.02 -80.52 -16.78
C SER A 20 -24.62 -79.05 -16.94
N LEU A 21 -24.37 -78.60 -18.17
CA LEU A 21 -23.92 -77.24 -18.49
C LEU A 21 -25.07 -76.25 -18.73
N ASP A 22 -26.31 -76.73 -18.81
CA ASP A 22 -27.50 -75.87 -18.91
C ASP A 22 -27.87 -75.30 -17.54
N GLY A 23 -28.07 -73.98 -17.49
CA GLY A 23 -28.42 -73.24 -16.25
C GLY A 23 -27.24 -72.76 -15.39
N MET A 24 -25.98 -72.98 -15.80
CA MET A 24 -24.80 -72.51 -15.05
C MET A 24 -24.41 -71.04 -15.37
N PRO A 25 -23.88 -70.28 -14.38
CA PRO A 25 -23.37 -68.92 -14.61
C PRO A 25 -22.16 -68.92 -15.57
N SER A 26 -22.09 -67.91 -16.44
CA SER A 26 -21.18 -67.83 -17.61
C SER A 26 -19.70 -68.14 -17.27
N LYS A 27 -19.19 -67.62 -16.14
CA LYS A 27 -17.82 -67.89 -15.67
C LYS A 27 -17.58 -69.36 -15.31
N ALA A 28 -18.54 -70.02 -14.65
CA ALA A 28 -18.44 -71.44 -14.30
C ALA A 28 -18.61 -72.34 -15.53
N LYS A 29 -19.51 -71.95 -16.45
CA LYS A 29 -19.72 -72.63 -17.74
C LYS A 29 -18.46 -72.57 -18.61
N ARG A 30 -17.75 -71.43 -18.64
CA ARG A 30 -16.47 -71.26 -19.35
C ARG A 30 -15.35 -72.13 -18.80
N HIS A 31 -15.18 -72.17 -17.48
CA HIS A 31 -14.18 -73.03 -16.83
C HIS A 31 -14.44 -74.51 -17.11
N ASN A 32 -15.70 -74.95 -17.00
CA ASN A 32 -16.07 -76.34 -17.24
C ASN A 32 -15.98 -76.73 -18.71
N LEU A 33 -16.36 -75.85 -19.66
CA LEU A 33 -16.18 -76.08 -21.10
C LEU A 33 -14.70 -76.18 -21.51
N ALA A 34 -13.84 -75.33 -20.95
CA ALA A 34 -12.39 -75.38 -21.19
C ALA A 34 -11.75 -76.66 -20.63
N GLN A 35 -12.23 -77.14 -19.47
CA GLN A 35 -11.79 -78.41 -18.89
C GLN A 35 -12.26 -79.62 -19.71
N LEU A 36 -13.46 -79.55 -20.30
CA LEU A 36 -14.03 -80.58 -21.17
C LEU A 36 -13.34 -80.63 -22.54
N SER A 37 -12.99 -79.47 -23.12
CA SER A 37 -12.22 -79.41 -24.36
C SER A 37 -10.78 -79.93 -24.18
N ALA A 38 -10.20 -79.77 -23.00
CA ALA A 38 -8.84 -80.23 -22.69
C ALA A 38 -8.74 -81.75 -22.43
N THR A 39 -9.85 -82.42 -22.12
CA THR A 39 -9.86 -83.83 -21.66
C THR A 39 -10.42 -84.83 -22.69
N MET A 40 -10.98 -84.38 -23.81
CA MET A 40 -11.59 -85.27 -24.82
C MET A 40 -10.75 -85.38 -26.11
N THR A 41 -10.09 -86.51 -26.32
CA THR A 41 -9.23 -86.80 -27.49
C THR A 41 -9.96 -87.48 -28.67
N HIS A 42 -11.23 -87.87 -28.51
CA HIS A 42 -12.06 -88.44 -29.58
C HIS A 42 -13.50 -87.92 -29.49
N LEU A 43 -13.77 -86.81 -30.16
CA LEU A 43 -15.12 -86.25 -30.33
C LEU A 43 -15.64 -86.63 -31.72
N ASN A 44 -16.93 -86.95 -31.83
CA ASN A 44 -17.60 -87.04 -33.12
C ASN A 44 -18.04 -85.63 -33.60
N ASP A 45 -18.28 -85.45 -34.90
CA ASP A 45 -18.57 -84.14 -35.49
C ASP A 45 -19.77 -83.42 -34.83
N THR A 46 -20.77 -84.17 -34.36
CA THR A 46 -21.93 -83.63 -33.65
C THR A 46 -21.58 -83.08 -32.27
N GLN A 47 -20.67 -83.71 -31.53
CA GLN A 47 -20.18 -83.20 -30.25
C GLN A 47 -19.27 -81.97 -30.44
N ILE A 48 -18.47 -81.94 -31.51
CA ILE A 48 -17.65 -80.77 -31.88
C ILE A 48 -18.55 -79.57 -32.19
N GLN A 49 -19.58 -79.77 -33.02
CA GLN A 49 -20.55 -78.71 -33.36
C GLN A 49 -21.30 -78.21 -32.12
N PHE A 50 -21.67 -79.09 -31.19
CA PHE A 50 -22.31 -78.70 -29.94
C PHE A 50 -21.39 -77.87 -29.04
N LEU A 51 -20.12 -78.30 -28.90
CA LEU A 51 -19.13 -77.57 -28.09
C LEU A 51 -18.84 -76.18 -28.68
N GLN A 52 -18.68 -76.09 -30.00
CA GLN A 52 -18.51 -74.82 -30.70
C GLN A 52 -19.70 -73.89 -30.50
N ARG A 53 -20.92 -74.41 -30.58
CA ARG A 53 -22.15 -73.64 -30.31
C ARG A 53 -22.22 -73.17 -28.87
N ALA A 54 -21.94 -74.03 -27.89
CA ALA A 54 -21.93 -73.67 -26.48
C ALA A 54 -20.86 -72.62 -26.14
N MET A 55 -19.69 -72.67 -26.79
CA MET A 55 -18.65 -71.65 -26.64
C MET A 55 -19.06 -70.30 -27.24
N LEU A 56 -19.67 -70.31 -28.44
CA LEU A 56 -20.23 -69.11 -29.07
C LEU A 56 -21.32 -68.47 -28.21
N ASP A 57 -22.22 -69.27 -27.63
CA ASP A 57 -23.28 -68.77 -26.75
C ASP A 57 -22.70 -68.09 -25.49
N VAL A 58 -21.63 -68.64 -24.91
CA VAL A 58 -20.93 -68.00 -23.78
C VAL A 58 -20.25 -66.69 -24.19
N GLN A 59 -19.63 -66.64 -25.37
CA GLN A 59 -19.00 -65.42 -25.89
C GLN A 59 -20.04 -64.34 -26.21
N LEU A 60 -21.17 -64.70 -26.82
CA LEU A 60 -22.27 -63.78 -27.09
C LEU A 60 -22.86 -63.22 -25.80
N GLN A 61 -23.03 -64.06 -24.77
CA GLN A 61 -23.50 -63.60 -23.47
C GLN A 61 -22.49 -62.64 -22.81
N GLU A 62 -21.20 -62.94 -22.85
CA GLU A 62 -20.15 -62.09 -22.28
C GLU A 62 -20.06 -60.73 -22.99
N LEU A 63 -20.14 -60.71 -24.33
CA LEU A 63 -20.20 -59.47 -25.11
C LEU A 63 -21.48 -58.67 -24.83
N THR A 64 -22.61 -59.35 -24.64
CA THR A 64 -23.88 -58.71 -24.29
C THR A 64 -23.81 -58.07 -22.90
N ASP A 65 -23.21 -58.76 -21.94
CA ASP A 65 -23.02 -58.25 -20.58
C ASP A 65 -22.06 -57.04 -20.58
N GLN A 66 -20.95 -57.11 -21.34
CA GLN A 66 -19.99 -56.00 -21.50
C GLN A 66 -20.60 -54.78 -22.19
N LEU A 67 -21.42 -54.99 -23.22
CA LEU A 67 -22.17 -53.91 -23.87
C LEU A 67 -23.17 -53.28 -22.89
N GLY A 68 -23.82 -54.11 -22.07
CA GLY A 68 -24.73 -53.65 -21.02
C GLY A 68 -24.04 -52.81 -19.94
N THR A 69 -22.82 -53.18 -19.52
CA THR A 69 -22.03 -52.38 -18.57
C THR A 69 -21.55 -51.08 -19.21
N ALA A 70 -20.98 -51.14 -20.41
CA ALA A 70 -20.51 -49.95 -21.12
C ALA A 70 -21.63 -48.94 -21.38
N LYS A 71 -22.84 -49.41 -21.72
CA LYS A 71 -24.02 -48.54 -21.91
C LYS A 71 -24.45 -47.85 -20.60
N ARG A 72 -24.37 -48.55 -19.47
CA ARG A 72 -24.66 -47.97 -18.15
C ARG A 72 -23.62 -46.94 -17.74
N GLU A 73 -22.34 -47.24 -17.93
CA GLU A 73 -21.25 -46.30 -17.66
C GLU A 73 -21.35 -45.03 -18.53
N ALA A 74 -21.61 -45.20 -19.84
CA ALA A 74 -21.85 -44.09 -20.74
C ALA A 74 -23.06 -43.23 -20.33
N ALA A 75 -24.15 -43.84 -19.88
CA ALA A 75 -25.32 -43.13 -19.38
C ALA A 75 -25.00 -42.32 -18.10
N THR A 76 -24.23 -42.89 -17.17
CA THR A 76 -23.82 -42.18 -15.95
C THR A 76 -22.85 -41.03 -16.23
N ALA A 77 -21.93 -41.20 -17.18
CA ALA A 77 -21.03 -40.13 -17.62
C ALA A 77 -21.83 -39.00 -18.26
N ASN A 78 -22.79 -39.32 -19.14
CA ASN A 78 -23.63 -38.32 -19.80
C ASN A 78 -24.49 -37.53 -18.79
N LEU A 79 -25.03 -38.21 -17.77
CA LEU A 79 -25.76 -37.54 -16.69
C LEU A 79 -24.85 -36.60 -15.86
N THR A 80 -23.58 -36.96 -15.68
CA THR A 80 -22.60 -36.14 -14.97
C THR A 80 -22.22 -34.91 -15.79
N PHE A 81 -21.98 -35.08 -17.09
CA PHE A 81 -21.67 -33.97 -18.00
C PHE A 81 -22.85 -32.99 -18.14
N THR A 82 -24.06 -33.50 -18.26
CA THR A 82 -25.26 -32.63 -18.33
C THR A 82 -25.45 -31.82 -17.05
N LYS A 83 -25.18 -32.41 -15.88
CA LYS A 83 -25.19 -31.66 -14.62
C LYS A 83 -24.10 -30.57 -14.58
N GLN A 84 -22.87 -30.90 -14.95
CA GLN A 84 -21.77 -29.92 -15.01
C GLN A 84 -22.08 -28.77 -15.98
N LEU A 85 -22.71 -29.08 -17.11
CA LEU A 85 -23.08 -28.07 -18.11
C LEU A 85 -24.14 -27.12 -17.55
N ALA A 86 -25.14 -27.62 -16.82
CA ALA A 86 -26.12 -26.79 -16.13
C ALA A 86 -25.51 -25.92 -15.03
N ASP A 87 -24.58 -26.47 -14.23
CA ASP A 87 -23.86 -25.70 -13.21
C ASP A 87 -23.01 -24.58 -13.85
N HIS A 88 -22.37 -24.86 -14.99
CA HIS A 88 -21.62 -23.85 -15.74
C HIS A 88 -22.51 -22.77 -16.37
N GLU A 89 -23.71 -23.13 -16.87
CA GLU A 89 -24.68 -22.16 -17.39
C GLU A 89 -25.14 -21.17 -16.30
N LEU A 90 -25.36 -21.64 -15.08
CA LEU A 90 -25.69 -20.78 -13.93
C LEU A 90 -24.57 -19.77 -13.64
N VAL A 91 -23.31 -20.24 -13.59
CA VAL A 91 -22.14 -19.36 -13.38
C VAL A 91 -22.02 -18.32 -14.49
N ILE A 92 -22.30 -18.69 -15.74
CA ILE A 92 -22.27 -17.77 -16.88
C ILE A 92 -23.35 -16.69 -16.74
N GLU A 93 -24.57 -17.04 -16.32
CA GLU A 93 -25.64 -16.05 -16.11
C GLU A 93 -25.35 -15.09 -14.95
N ASP A 94 -24.77 -15.58 -13.85
CA ASP A 94 -24.32 -14.74 -12.75
C ASP A 94 -23.24 -13.75 -13.20
N LEU A 95 -22.24 -14.22 -13.95
CA LEU A 95 -21.20 -13.36 -14.53
C LEU A 95 -21.79 -12.29 -15.47
N LYS A 96 -22.78 -12.64 -16.30
CA LYS A 96 -23.47 -11.65 -17.16
C LYS A 96 -24.26 -10.63 -16.35
N SER A 97 -24.85 -11.02 -15.22
CA SER A 97 -25.50 -10.09 -14.30
C SER A 97 -24.49 -9.11 -13.71
N ASP A 98 -23.34 -9.61 -13.27
CA ASP A 98 -22.28 -8.77 -12.70
C ASP A 98 -21.71 -7.79 -13.73
N VAL A 99 -21.46 -8.25 -14.97
CA VAL A 99 -21.02 -7.37 -16.07
C VAL A 99 -22.01 -6.21 -16.28
N ARG A 100 -23.32 -6.49 -16.34
CA ARG A 100 -24.35 -5.45 -16.48
C ARG A 100 -24.36 -4.45 -15.32
N ARG A 101 -24.13 -4.92 -14.08
CA ARG A 101 -24.01 -4.05 -12.90
C ARG A 101 -22.79 -3.14 -13.00
N TYR A 102 -21.65 -3.67 -13.43
CA TYR A 102 -20.43 -2.88 -13.61
C TYR A 102 -20.57 -1.85 -14.73
N GLU A 103 -21.20 -2.20 -15.85
CA GLU A 103 -21.49 -1.26 -16.94
C GLU A 103 -22.34 -0.08 -16.43
N THR A 104 -23.42 -0.38 -15.70
CA THR A 104 -24.30 0.64 -15.10
C THR A 104 -23.53 1.54 -14.12
N TYR A 105 -22.66 0.95 -13.30
CA TYR A 105 -21.84 1.71 -12.35
C TYR A 105 -20.84 2.63 -13.05
N ILE A 106 -20.18 2.15 -14.12
CA ILE A 106 -19.25 2.96 -14.91
C ILE A 106 -19.98 4.14 -15.56
N GLU A 107 -21.17 3.92 -16.11
CA GLU A 107 -22.02 5.00 -16.65
C GLU A 107 -22.38 6.04 -15.57
N SER A 108 -22.71 5.60 -14.35
CA SER A 108 -23.00 6.51 -13.24
C SER A 108 -21.78 7.37 -12.85
N LEU A 109 -20.59 6.77 -12.77
CA LEU A 109 -19.35 7.48 -12.49
C LEU A 109 -18.99 8.49 -13.58
N ALA A 110 -19.23 8.16 -14.84
CA ALA A 110 -19.01 9.09 -15.95
C ALA A 110 -19.94 10.31 -15.86
N ASN A 111 -21.20 10.11 -15.48
CA ASN A 111 -22.17 11.19 -15.29
C ASN A 111 -21.81 12.06 -14.07
N ASP A 112 -21.39 11.47 -12.95
CA ASP A 112 -20.96 12.21 -11.76
C ASP A 112 -19.70 13.03 -12.02
N LYS A 113 -18.75 12.47 -12.78
CA LYS A 113 -17.55 13.19 -13.22
C LYS A 113 -17.90 14.39 -14.09
N ALA A 114 -18.79 14.23 -15.07
CA ALA A 114 -19.25 15.33 -15.92
C ALA A 114 -19.98 16.42 -15.09
N ALA A 115 -20.77 16.02 -14.09
CA ALA A 115 -21.44 16.96 -13.19
C ALA A 115 -20.44 17.73 -12.29
N ALA A 116 -19.37 17.08 -11.84
CA ALA A 116 -18.31 17.71 -11.06
C ALA A 116 -17.47 18.68 -11.88
N GLU A 117 -17.08 18.32 -13.12
CA GLU A 117 -16.32 19.18 -14.04
C GLU A 117 -17.11 20.45 -14.40
N ASN A 118 -18.41 20.35 -14.62
CA ASN A 118 -19.27 21.51 -14.85
C ASN A 118 -19.32 22.45 -13.63
N LYS A 119 -19.48 21.92 -12.41
CA LYS A 119 -19.45 22.73 -11.18
C LYS A 119 -18.10 23.43 -10.96
N ASP A 120 -16.99 22.75 -11.25
CA ASP A 120 -15.65 23.32 -11.11
C ASP A 120 -15.38 24.42 -12.17
N SER A 121 -15.91 24.24 -13.39
CA SER A 121 -15.84 25.27 -14.44
C SER A 121 -16.60 26.54 -14.08
N ASP A 122 -17.78 26.43 -13.47
CA ASP A 122 -18.58 27.57 -12.98
C ASP A 122 -17.90 28.29 -11.82
N ALA A 123 -17.28 27.53 -10.89
CA ALA A 123 -16.50 28.08 -9.80
C ALA A 123 -15.26 28.84 -10.31
N LYS A 124 -14.55 28.27 -11.29
CA LYS A 124 -13.39 28.91 -11.94
C LYS A 124 -13.78 30.18 -12.69
N LEU A 125 -14.91 30.19 -13.39
CA LEU A 125 -15.43 31.39 -14.06
C LEU A 125 -15.75 32.50 -13.06
N THR A 126 -16.30 32.14 -11.89
CA THR A 126 -16.61 33.07 -10.81
C THR A 126 -15.33 33.68 -10.21
N LEU A 127 -14.31 32.86 -9.95
CA LEU A 127 -13.01 33.32 -9.46
C LEU A 127 -12.29 34.21 -10.48
N LEU A 128 -12.34 33.88 -11.78
CA LEU A 128 -11.76 34.72 -12.83
C LEU A 128 -12.41 36.10 -12.89
N LYS A 129 -13.74 36.19 -12.77
CA LYS A 129 -14.45 37.48 -12.71
C LYS A 129 -14.06 38.29 -11.48
N ALA A 130 -13.93 37.64 -10.31
CA ALA A 130 -13.49 38.30 -9.09
C ALA A 130 -12.03 38.81 -9.20
N ASN A 131 -11.13 38.02 -9.78
CA ASN A 131 -9.74 38.39 -9.98
C ASN A 131 -9.59 39.55 -10.98
N ALA A 132 -10.36 39.54 -12.08
CA ALA A 132 -10.40 40.66 -13.01
C ALA A 132 -10.86 41.96 -12.34
N LYS A 133 -11.86 41.89 -11.45
CA LYS A 133 -12.32 43.03 -10.66
C LYS A 133 -11.23 43.55 -9.72
N LEU A 134 -10.60 42.67 -8.94
CA LEU A 134 -9.52 43.05 -8.03
C LEU A 134 -8.32 43.66 -8.76
N ASN A 135 -7.95 43.14 -9.93
CA ASN A 135 -6.88 43.72 -10.74
C ASN A 135 -7.24 45.12 -11.25
N SER A 136 -8.51 45.37 -11.62
CA SER A 136 -8.98 46.71 -11.96
C SER A 136 -8.89 47.68 -10.78
N GLU A 137 -9.28 47.24 -9.58
CA GLU A 137 -9.17 48.04 -8.35
C GLU A 137 -7.71 48.33 -7.99
N LEU A 138 -6.83 47.34 -8.15
CA LEU A 138 -5.39 47.48 -7.94
C LEU A 138 -4.77 48.48 -8.92
N SER A 139 -5.14 48.44 -10.21
CA SER A 139 -4.67 49.41 -11.20
C SER A 139 -5.09 50.83 -10.82
N ALA A 140 -6.36 51.02 -10.44
CA ALA A 140 -6.86 52.32 -10.01
C ALA A 140 -6.12 52.85 -8.75
N ALA A 141 -5.75 51.96 -7.83
CA ALA A 141 -4.95 52.32 -6.67
C ALA A 141 -3.52 52.75 -7.05
N HIS A 142 -2.89 52.08 -8.01
CA HIS A 142 -1.57 52.46 -8.52
C HIS A 142 -1.58 53.84 -9.19
N ASP A 143 -2.61 54.12 -10.00
CA ASP A 143 -2.79 55.44 -10.63
C ASP A 143 -2.91 56.54 -9.57
N ARG A 144 -3.66 56.29 -8.50
CA ARG A 144 -3.80 57.22 -7.37
C ARG A 144 -2.49 57.43 -6.61
N ILE A 145 -1.67 56.40 -6.43
CA ILE A 145 -0.33 56.52 -5.84
C ILE A 145 0.58 57.37 -6.74
N ALA A 146 0.52 57.18 -8.06
CA ALA A 146 1.30 57.97 -9.00
C ALA A 146 0.91 59.46 -8.97
N GLU A 147 -0.39 59.76 -8.89
CA GLU A 147 -0.90 61.13 -8.73
C GLU A 147 -0.39 61.77 -7.43
N LEU A 148 -0.51 61.07 -6.29
CA LEU A 148 -0.02 61.55 -4.99
C LEU A 148 1.48 61.80 -5.01
N LYS A 149 2.27 60.93 -5.64
CA LYS A 149 3.72 61.13 -5.80
C LYS A 149 4.05 62.39 -6.63
N SER A 150 3.26 62.67 -7.67
CA SER A 150 3.42 63.91 -8.46
C SER A 150 3.12 65.15 -7.63
N GLN A 151 2.07 65.10 -6.80
CA GLN A 151 1.73 66.19 -5.88
C GLN A 151 2.83 66.42 -4.84
N CYS A 152 3.37 65.36 -4.23
CA CYS A 152 4.50 65.46 -3.29
C CYS A 152 5.71 66.17 -3.94
N LYS A 153 6.10 65.77 -5.16
CA LYS A 153 7.19 66.44 -5.89
C LYS A 153 6.91 67.92 -6.14
N SER A 154 5.66 68.27 -6.46
CA SER A 154 5.27 69.67 -6.65
C SER A 154 5.41 70.47 -5.35
N TYR A 155 4.99 69.92 -4.21
CA TYR A 155 5.17 70.56 -2.90
C TYR A 155 6.64 70.68 -2.51
N GLU A 156 7.46 69.66 -2.79
CA GLU A 156 8.92 69.70 -2.58
C GLU A 156 9.55 70.85 -3.37
N SER A 157 9.25 70.99 -4.67
CA SER A 157 9.76 72.10 -5.48
C SER A 157 9.28 73.47 -5.00
N GLN A 158 8.04 73.58 -4.49
CA GLN A 158 7.55 74.82 -3.88
C GLN A 158 8.34 75.17 -2.61
N LEU A 159 8.57 74.18 -1.74
CA LEU A 159 9.40 74.33 -0.53
C LEU A 159 10.84 74.76 -0.88
N GLU A 160 11.46 74.11 -1.86
CA GLU A 160 12.79 74.47 -2.35
C GLU A 160 12.84 75.90 -2.87
N SER A 161 11.82 76.34 -3.63
CA SER A 161 11.75 77.72 -4.13
C SER A 161 11.62 78.75 -3.00
N LEU A 162 10.86 78.44 -1.95
CA LEU A 162 10.69 79.30 -0.78
C LEU A 162 11.98 79.37 0.04
N LEU A 163 12.67 78.24 0.21
CA LEU A 163 13.95 78.17 0.92
C LEU A 163 15.06 78.89 0.15
N ALA A 164 15.12 78.75 -1.18
CA ALA A 164 16.07 79.47 -2.03
C ALA A 164 15.84 80.99 -1.98
N ASN A 165 14.58 81.43 -1.98
CA ASN A 165 14.22 82.84 -1.84
C ASN A 165 14.60 83.41 -0.46
N GLN A 166 14.49 82.62 0.61
CA GLN A 166 14.94 83.02 1.94
C GLN A 166 16.48 83.04 2.05
N LEU A 167 17.18 82.07 1.46
CA LEU A 167 18.65 82.03 1.42
C LEU A 167 19.28 83.21 0.66
N HIS A 168 18.62 83.71 -0.39
CA HIS A 168 19.06 84.92 -1.09
C HIS A 168 18.94 86.21 -0.25
N HIS A 169 18.21 86.20 0.86
CA HIS A 169 18.12 87.35 1.78
C HIS A 169 19.15 87.31 2.93
N THR A 170 19.84 86.20 3.15
CA THR A 170 20.67 86.00 4.37
C THR A 170 22.17 85.80 4.16
N ASN A 171 22.69 85.82 2.94
CA ASN A 171 24.14 85.65 2.72
C ASN A 171 24.86 86.94 2.33
N GLN A 172 25.21 87.76 3.34
CA GLN A 172 26.46 88.51 3.34
C GLN A 172 27.41 87.87 4.39
N ILE A 173 28.65 87.58 3.96
CA ILE A 173 29.90 87.30 4.72
C ILE A 173 30.38 85.81 4.73
N PRO A 174 31.70 85.53 4.57
CA PRO A 174 32.22 84.35 3.86
C PRO A 174 33.13 83.44 4.76
N PRO A 175 34.04 82.57 4.25
CA PRO A 175 34.05 81.13 4.56
C PRO A 175 35.25 80.67 5.42
N GLU A 176 35.13 79.55 6.13
CA GLU A 176 36.29 78.85 6.68
C GLU A 176 36.17 77.32 6.54
N ASP A 177 37.33 76.75 6.18
CA ASP A 177 37.69 75.34 5.97
C ASP A 177 37.26 74.40 7.09
N VAL A 178 36.85 73.17 6.76
CA VAL A 178 37.49 71.94 7.28
C VAL A 178 37.22 70.77 6.32
N ALA A 179 38.28 70.33 5.63
CA ALA A 179 38.41 68.98 5.12
C ALA A 179 38.99 68.07 6.22
N ALA A 180 38.44 66.88 6.43
CA ALA A 180 39.16 65.60 6.38
C ALA A 180 38.43 64.45 7.12
N PRO A 181 38.70 63.18 6.72
CA PRO A 181 37.91 61.99 7.02
C PRO A 181 38.64 60.98 7.93
N PHE A 182 38.02 59.81 8.12
CA PHE A 182 38.53 58.55 8.68
C PHE A 182 38.34 58.27 10.17
N GLY A 183 37.65 57.15 10.42
CA GLY A 183 37.55 56.46 11.70
C GLY A 183 37.11 55.01 11.48
N SER A 184 37.98 54.22 10.84
CA SER A 184 37.91 52.75 10.80
C SER A 184 38.40 52.22 12.15
N HIS A 185 37.57 51.42 12.83
CA HIS A 185 38.02 50.51 13.88
C HIS A 185 37.52 49.10 13.58
N HIS A 186 38.48 48.22 13.32
CA HIS A 186 38.32 46.78 13.17
C HIS A 186 38.08 46.10 14.52
N THR A 187 37.17 45.11 14.56
CA THR A 187 37.40 43.85 15.28
C THR A 187 36.67 42.69 14.58
N SER A 188 37.48 41.78 13.99
CA SER A 188 37.23 40.33 13.95
C SER A 188 36.09 39.78 13.07
N THR A 189 36.21 39.86 11.75
CA THR A 189 35.42 39.05 10.80
C THR A 189 36.33 38.29 9.84
N LEU A 190 36.67 37.05 10.20
CA LEU A 190 37.22 36.09 9.23
C LEU A 190 36.10 35.69 8.25
N SER A 191 36.10 36.34 7.08
CA SER A 191 35.53 35.93 5.79
C SER A 191 34.12 35.29 5.78
N SER A 192 33.06 36.05 6.13
CA SER A 192 31.67 35.61 5.94
C SER A 192 31.03 36.08 4.61
N HIS A 193 31.80 36.68 3.69
CA HIS A 193 31.26 37.31 2.48
C HIS A 193 30.94 36.36 1.31
N ASP A 194 31.29 35.07 1.41
CA ASP A 194 31.11 34.09 0.30
C ASP A 194 30.07 32.99 0.57
N SER A 195 29.43 32.95 1.73
CA SER A 195 28.44 31.90 2.04
C SER A 195 27.01 32.35 1.78
N LEU A 196 26.30 31.60 0.95
CA LEU A 196 24.88 31.81 0.66
C LEU A 196 23.95 31.28 1.77
N ILE A 197 24.46 30.56 2.78
CA ILE A 197 23.60 29.95 3.81
C ILE A 197 22.82 30.98 4.63
N PRO A 198 23.44 32.02 5.24
CA PRO A 198 22.68 32.97 6.06
C PRO A 198 21.60 33.74 5.28
N PRO A 199 21.85 34.24 4.05
CA PRO A 199 20.80 34.86 3.24
C PRO A 199 19.64 33.91 2.91
N LEU A 200 19.92 32.65 2.60
CA LEU A 200 18.88 31.66 2.29
C LEU A 200 18.02 31.34 3.52
N LEU A 201 18.64 31.17 4.69
CA LEU A 201 17.92 30.96 5.96
C LEU A 201 17.10 32.20 6.34
N ALA A 202 17.63 33.41 6.12
CA ALA A 202 16.88 34.65 6.31
C ALA A 202 15.67 34.73 5.37
N ALA A 203 15.80 34.29 4.11
CA ALA A 203 14.69 34.24 3.16
C ALA A 203 13.60 33.26 3.61
N LEU A 204 13.96 32.07 4.14
CA LEU A 204 13.00 31.15 4.73
C LEU A 204 12.21 31.80 5.87
N ASN A 205 12.89 32.53 6.75
CA ASN A 205 12.27 33.15 7.92
C ASN A 205 11.40 34.37 7.55
N GLN A 206 11.83 35.20 6.59
CA GLN A 206 11.12 36.43 6.22
C GLN A 206 9.90 36.19 5.34
N SER A 207 9.84 35.06 4.64
CA SER A 207 8.77 34.74 3.68
C SER A 207 8.17 33.34 3.90
N PRO A 208 7.63 33.03 5.10
CA PRO A 208 7.17 31.69 5.47
C PRO A 208 5.96 31.19 4.68
N HIS A 209 5.25 32.08 3.98
CA HIS A 209 4.04 31.74 3.21
C HIS A 209 4.28 31.74 1.69
N THR A 210 5.46 32.16 1.23
CA THR A 210 5.76 32.27 -0.20
C THR A 210 6.39 30.96 -0.70
N VAL A 211 5.57 30.10 -1.30
CA VAL A 211 5.98 28.75 -1.75
C VAL A 211 7.23 28.78 -2.64
N GLU A 212 7.32 29.72 -3.59
CA GLU A 212 8.47 29.84 -4.51
C GLU A 212 9.78 30.10 -3.76
N ILE A 213 9.77 31.07 -2.83
CA ILE A 213 10.95 31.40 -2.02
C ILE A 213 11.34 30.21 -1.14
N GLN A 214 10.37 29.55 -0.51
CA GLN A 214 10.62 28.39 0.34
C GLN A 214 11.19 27.21 -0.46
N LEU A 215 10.65 26.97 -1.66
CA LEU A 215 11.11 25.93 -2.57
C LEU A 215 12.54 26.20 -3.06
N ASP A 216 12.81 27.41 -3.56
CA ASP A 216 14.13 27.77 -4.08
C ASP A 216 15.18 27.77 -2.98
N ALA A 217 14.85 28.31 -1.80
CA ALA A 217 15.76 28.33 -0.67
C ALA A 217 16.04 26.92 -0.12
N THR A 218 15.02 26.08 0.06
CA THR A 218 15.25 24.68 0.49
C THR A 218 16.01 23.87 -0.55
N THR A 219 15.79 24.11 -1.85
CA THR A 219 16.54 23.47 -2.93
C THR A 219 18.02 23.89 -2.90
N ALA A 220 18.29 25.20 -2.80
CA ALA A 220 19.64 25.73 -2.71
C ALA A 220 20.38 25.23 -1.46
N LEU A 221 19.71 25.20 -0.30
CA LEU A 221 20.27 24.67 0.94
C LEU A 221 20.60 23.18 0.82
N PHE A 222 19.71 22.37 0.23
CA PHE A 222 20.00 20.96 -0.06
C PHE A 222 21.29 20.81 -0.90
N HIS A 223 21.46 21.63 -1.93
CA HIS A 223 22.66 21.58 -2.78
C HIS A 223 23.92 22.02 -2.02
N LEU A 224 23.86 23.12 -1.28
CA LEU A 224 24.99 23.65 -0.51
C LEU A 224 25.41 22.73 0.64
N LEU A 225 24.48 21.97 1.22
CA LEU A 225 24.78 21.02 2.29
C LEU A 225 25.41 19.70 1.80
N LYS A 226 25.63 19.56 0.48
CA LYS A 226 26.50 18.49 -0.05
C LYS A 226 27.95 18.71 0.38
N GLU A 227 28.39 19.96 0.53
CA GLU A 227 29.71 20.29 1.03
C GLU A 227 29.71 20.29 2.58
N SER A 228 30.42 19.35 3.20
CA SER A 228 30.44 19.16 4.66
C SER A 228 30.86 20.41 5.46
N ARG A 229 31.69 21.28 4.88
CA ARG A 229 32.10 22.57 5.48
C ARG A 229 30.94 23.53 5.75
N ASN A 230 29.81 23.35 5.05
CA ASN A 230 28.63 24.20 5.17
C ASN A 230 27.72 23.79 6.35
N VAL A 231 27.86 22.56 6.86
CA VAL A 231 27.02 22.03 7.94
C VAL A 231 27.16 22.82 9.24
N PRO A 232 28.38 23.12 9.76
CA PRO A 232 28.52 23.92 10.98
C PRO A 232 27.80 25.28 10.89
N LEU A 233 27.99 25.99 9.78
CA LEU A 233 27.37 27.29 9.56
C LEU A 233 25.84 27.19 9.49
N PHE A 234 25.30 26.18 8.81
CA PHE A 234 23.86 25.93 8.79
C PHE A 234 23.29 25.69 10.19
N LEU A 235 23.99 24.93 11.04
CA LEU A 235 23.58 24.69 12.42
C LEU A 235 23.67 25.95 13.28
N ASP A 236 24.75 26.72 13.16
CA ASP A 236 24.97 27.95 13.93
C ASP A 236 23.88 29.01 13.67
N TRP A 237 23.27 28.96 12.49
CA TRP A 237 22.16 29.84 12.08
C TRP A 237 20.77 29.24 12.30
N GLY A 238 20.64 28.16 13.08
CA GLY A 238 19.34 27.56 13.41
C GLY A 238 18.65 26.90 12.23
N GLY A 239 19.41 26.44 11.22
CA GLY A 239 18.85 25.93 9.97
C GLY A 239 17.92 24.73 10.13
N ILE A 240 18.10 23.90 11.17
CA ILE A 240 17.20 22.78 11.46
C ILE A 240 15.77 23.28 11.69
N ASP A 241 15.59 24.26 12.57
CA ASP A 241 14.28 24.77 12.95
C ASP A 241 13.59 25.47 11.77
N LEU A 242 14.34 26.24 10.98
CA LEU A 242 13.82 26.93 9.80
C LEU A 242 13.38 25.97 8.69
N VAL A 243 14.09 24.84 8.49
CA VAL A 243 13.65 23.81 7.55
C VAL A 243 12.42 23.07 8.09
N CYS A 244 12.35 22.81 9.40
CA CYS A 244 11.13 22.29 10.02
C CYS A 244 9.94 23.24 9.81
N ASP A 245 10.13 24.54 10.04
CA ASP A 245 9.12 25.57 9.80
C ASP A 245 8.64 25.51 8.34
N ALA A 246 9.54 25.47 7.37
CA ALA A 246 9.20 25.39 5.94
C ALA A 246 8.35 24.16 5.61
N MET A 247 8.71 22.99 6.14
CA MET A 247 7.96 21.74 5.93
C MET A 247 6.58 21.75 6.60
N GLU A 248 6.46 22.39 7.76
CA GLU A 248 5.19 22.51 8.49
C GLU A 248 4.23 23.52 7.83
N HIS A 249 4.75 24.65 7.34
CA HIS A 249 3.96 25.69 6.64
C HIS A 249 3.51 25.25 5.24
N HIS A 250 4.26 24.34 4.60
CA HIS A 250 3.96 23.85 3.25
C HIS A 250 3.72 22.34 3.20
N PRO A 251 2.69 21.84 3.91
CA PRO A 251 2.46 20.42 4.12
C PRO A 251 2.06 19.68 2.85
N THR A 252 1.57 20.36 1.82
CA THR A 252 1.13 19.77 0.54
C THR A 252 2.20 19.86 -0.56
N GLN A 253 3.29 20.60 -0.32
CA GLN A 253 4.32 20.84 -1.32
C GLN A 253 5.37 19.73 -1.27
N SER A 254 5.15 18.67 -2.06
CA SER A 254 5.99 17.46 -2.04
C SER A 254 7.48 17.75 -2.22
N GLN A 255 7.84 18.75 -3.05
CA GLN A 255 9.25 19.09 -3.28
C GLN A 255 9.91 19.74 -2.07
N ILE A 256 9.20 20.60 -1.32
CA ILE A 256 9.71 21.18 -0.06
C ILE A 256 9.93 20.06 0.96
N LEU A 257 8.98 19.12 1.06
CA LEU A 257 9.11 17.98 1.97
C LEU A 257 10.28 17.06 1.59
N LEU A 258 10.47 16.77 0.30
CA LEU A 258 11.61 16.00 -0.21
C LEU A 258 12.93 16.71 0.05
N ASN A 259 13.02 18.01 -0.22
CA ASN A 259 14.21 18.82 0.04
C ASN A 259 14.55 18.79 1.53
N GLY A 260 13.55 18.95 2.41
CA GLY A 260 13.71 18.77 3.84
C GLY A 260 14.27 17.39 4.18
N GLY A 261 13.65 16.31 3.70
CA GLY A 261 14.14 14.93 3.88
C GLY A 261 15.59 14.74 3.44
N HIS A 262 15.98 15.29 2.29
CA HIS A 262 17.36 15.28 1.81
C HIS A 262 18.31 16.07 2.72
N ILE A 263 17.91 17.25 3.18
CA ILE A 263 18.71 18.07 4.11
C ILE A 263 18.96 17.27 5.39
N PHE A 264 17.92 16.72 6.03
CA PHE A 264 18.08 15.93 7.26
C PHE A 264 18.91 14.66 7.04
N TRP A 265 18.71 13.98 5.91
CA TRP A 265 19.57 12.87 5.52
C TRP A 265 21.04 13.30 5.41
N LYS A 266 21.34 14.44 4.77
CA LYS A 266 22.70 14.99 4.69
C LYS A 266 23.29 15.35 6.05
N LEU A 267 22.47 15.87 6.95
CA LEU A 267 22.90 16.18 8.31
C LEU A 267 23.34 14.92 9.07
N THR A 268 22.78 13.74 8.76
CA THR A 268 23.17 12.50 9.46
C THR A 268 24.63 12.07 9.25
N PHE A 269 25.31 12.58 8.22
CA PHE A 269 26.74 12.32 8.00
C PHE A 269 27.67 13.20 8.86
N SER A 270 27.14 14.20 9.56
CA SER A 270 27.90 15.05 10.48
C SER A 270 27.58 14.68 11.91
N ARG A 271 28.60 14.31 12.70
CA ARG A 271 28.44 14.02 14.14
C ARG A 271 27.79 15.18 14.89
N ARG A 272 28.24 16.41 14.62
CA ARG A 272 27.70 17.63 15.24
C ARG A 272 26.20 17.78 14.92
N ALA A 273 25.80 17.52 13.68
CA ALA A 273 24.40 17.62 13.29
C ALA A 273 23.56 16.46 13.84
N ARG A 274 24.07 15.22 13.88
CA ARG A 274 23.41 14.09 14.57
C ARG A 274 23.14 14.43 16.04
N THR A 275 24.12 14.99 16.75
CA THR A 275 23.92 15.42 18.14
C THR A 275 22.84 16.50 18.24
N ALA A 276 22.83 17.48 17.33
CA ALA A 276 21.79 18.51 17.30
C ALA A 276 20.39 17.95 17.03
N LEU A 277 20.27 16.93 16.16
CA LEU A 277 19.01 16.24 15.86
C LEU A 277 18.55 15.30 16.98
N ARG A 278 19.48 14.70 17.74
CA ARG A 278 19.20 13.79 18.87
C ARG A 278 18.90 14.52 20.18
N CYS A 279 19.25 15.81 20.29
CA CYS A 279 19.06 16.56 21.54
C CYS A 279 17.65 16.30 22.10
N SER A 280 17.57 15.72 23.30
CA SER A 280 16.35 15.14 23.88
C SER A 280 15.20 16.13 24.09
N GLN A 281 15.51 17.43 24.04
CA GLN A 281 14.51 18.51 24.07
C GLN A 281 13.88 18.81 22.70
N ASN A 282 14.46 18.29 21.62
CA ASN A 282 14.09 18.61 20.24
C ASN A 282 13.62 17.37 19.47
N VAL A 283 12.46 16.83 19.85
CA VAL A 283 11.78 15.74 19.11
C VAL A 283 11.16 16.24 17.79
N ARG A 284 11.10 17.57 17.62
CA ARG A 284 10.42 18.23 16.50
C ARG A 284 10.95 17.81 15.12
N PRO A 285 12.26 17.76 14.83
CA PRO A 285 12.78 17.25 13.57
C PRO A 285 12.25 15.87 13.19
N VAL A 286 12.27 14.94 14.13
CA VAL A 286 11.79 13.57 13.93
C VAL A 286 10.28 13.57 13.66
N LEU A 287 9.52 14.34 14.46
CA LEU A 287 8.08 14.48 14.28
C LEU A 287 7.73 15.05 12.90
N VAL A 288 8.42 16.09 12.44
CA VAL A 288 8.19 16.73 11.14
C VAL A 288 8.51 15.78 9.99
N LEU A 289 9.66 15.09 10.05
CA LEU A 289 10.07 14.12 9.05
C LEU A 289 9.07 12.95 8.93
N VAL A 290 8.65 12.38 10.05
CA VAL A 290 7.67 11.28 10.06
C VAL A 290 6.29 11.77 9.58
N SER A 291 5.87 12.96 10.01
CA SER A 291 4.59 13.56 9.59
C SER A 291 4.56 13.90 8.10
N ALA A 292 5.70 14.26 7.51
CA ALA A 292 5.82 14.54 6.08
C ALA A 292 5.60 13.29 5.22
N LEU A 293 5.94 12.10 5.71
CA LEU A 293 5.66 10.85 4.99
C LEU A 293 4.17 10.70 4.68
N LYS A 294 3.29 11.04 5.64
CA LYS A 294 1.82 11.04 5.46
C LYS A 294 1.38 11.93 4.29
N ARG A 295 2.11 13.00 3.99
CA ARG A 295 1.69 14.07 3.07
C ARG A 295 2.35 14.01 1.69
N ILE A 296 3.47 13.32 1.57
CA ILE A 296 4.20 13.17 0.30
C ILE A 296 3.40 12.41 -0.77
N ALA A 297 3.48 12.83 -2.03
CA ALA A 297 2.84 12.12 -3.15
C ALA A 297 3.38 10.67 -3.29
N LEU A 298 2.55 9.77 -3.82
CA LEU A 298 2.89 8.34 -3.96
C LEU A 298 4.21 8.13 -4.72
N ASP A 299 4.40 8.85 -5.82
CA ASP A 299 5.58 8.73 -6.70
C ASP A 299 6.89 9.08 -5.97
N ALA A 300 6.81 9.99 -5.00
CA ALA A 300 7.93 10.43 -4.18
C ALA A 300 8.10 9.63 -2.88
N ALA A 301 7.10 8.82 -2.49
CA ALA A 301 7.09 8.12 -1.21
C ALA A 301 8.23 7.10 -1.09
N LYS A 302 8.58 6.39 -2.17
CA LYS A 302 9.70 5.43 -2.14
C LYS A 302 11.02 6.12 -1.81
N GLN A 303 11.32 7.22 -2.49
CA GLN A 303 12.53 8.01 -2.25
C GLN A 303 12.55 8.59 -0.84
N TYR A 304 11.42 9.13 -0.39
CA TYR A 304 11.32 9.69 0.95
C TYR A 304 11.46 8.62 2.04
N CYS A 305 10.84 7.44 1.86
CA CYS A 305 11.01 6.31 2.77
C CYS A 305 12.49 5.93 2.90
N TRP A 306 13.24 5.90 1.80
CA TRP A 306 14.66 5.61 1.87
C TRP A 306 15.44 6.63 2.71
N GLN A 307 15.19 7.93 2.49
CA GLN A 307 15.82 9.01 3.26
C GLN A 307 15.45 8.97 4.74
N LEU A 308 14.16 8.78 5.02
CA LEU A 308 13.63 8.72 6.37
C LEU A 308 14.18 7.51 7.11
N HIS A 309 14.27 6.35 6.45
CA HIS A 309 14.77 5.12 7.06
C HIS A 309 16.21 5.34 7.53
N HIS A 310 17.07 5.79 6.62
CA HIS A 310 18.47 6.09 6.95
C HIS A 310 18.56 7.12 8.08
N THR A 311 17.77 8.20 8.00
CA THR A 311 17.80 9.26 9.02
C THR A 311 17.41 8.72 10.39
N LEU A 312 16.30 7.98 10.48
CA LEU A 312 15.82 7.39 11.73
C LEU A 312 16.78 6.33 12.27
N THR A 313 17.32 5.43 11.44
CA THR A 313 18.33 4.44 11.86
C THR A 313 19.55 5.13 12.48
N GLN A 314 20.05 6.19 11.84
CA GLN A 314 21.17 6.97 12.36
C GLN A 314 20.82 7.69 13.67
N LEU A 315 19.59 8.18 13.83
CA LEU A 315 19.19 8.87 15.06
C LEU A 315 18.94 7.89 16.22
N MET A 316 18.47 6.68 15.94
CA MET A 316 18.14 5.65 16.93
C MET A 316 19.34 4.79 17.37
N ASN A 317 20.39 4.69 16.55
CA ASN A 317 21.61 3.98 16.92
C ASN A 317 22.57 4.89 17.69
N ASP A 318 22.90 4.53 18.93
CA ASP A 318 23.84 5.29 19.78
C ASP A 318 25.32 5.14 19.38
N ASP A 319 25.64 4.19 18.49
CA ASP A 319 27.01 3.93 18.05
C ASP A 319 27.50 5.03 17.09
N ASP A 320 28.20 6.02 17.64
CA ASP A 320 28.93 7.05 16.90
C ASP A 320 30.10 6.48 16.06
N ALA A 321 30.47 5.22 16.25
CA ALA A 321 31.65 4.56 15.68
C ALA A 321 31.41 3.84 14.34
N ALA A 322 30.16 3.59 13.97
CA ALA A 322 29.86 3.04 12.65
C ALA A 322 29.98 4.16 11.61
N GLU A 323 31.02 4.11 10.76
CA GLU A 323 31.02 4.93 9.55
C GLU A 323 29.75 4.60 8.75
N PRO A 324 29.06 5.61 8.22
CA PRO A 324 27.88 5.38 7.40
C PRO A 324 28.34 4.61 6.16
N GLU A 325 28.03 3.32 6.10
CA GLU A 325 28.26 2.54 4.88
C GLU A 325 27.55 3.27 3.73
N HIS A 326 28.34 3.69 2.74
CA HIS A 326 27.77 4.16 1.50
C HIS A 326 26.92 3.02 0.91
N PRO A 327 25.64 3.25 0.60
CA PRO A 327 24.76 2.20 0.14
C PRO A 327 25.33 1.59 -1.13
N THR A 328 25.63 0.29 -1.07
CA THR A 328 25.88 -0.53 -2.25
C THR A 328 24.63 -0.51 -3.12
N SER A 329 24.82 -0.32 -4.42
CA SER A 329 23.77 -0.07 -5.41
C SER A 329 22.92 -1.28 -5.77
N ASP A 330 22.65 -2.20 -4.84
CA ASP A 330 21.78 -3.35 -5.09
C ASP A 330 20.31 -2.93 -4.99
N SER A 331 19.84 -2.45 -6.13
CA SER A 331 18.57 -1.77 -6.40
C SER A 331 17.32 -2.66 -6.40
N SER A 332 17.31 -3.78 -5.65
CA SER A 332 16.14 -4.66 -5.55
C SER A 332 15.52 -4.78 -4.15
N HIS A 333 16.17 -4.27 -3.09
CA HIS A 333 15.62 -4.38 -1.75
C HIS A 333 14.40 -3.46 -1.58
N ASN A 334 13.25 -4.05 -1.26
CA ASN A 334 12.06 -3.31 -0.91
C ASN A 334 12.27 -2.67 0.47
N ILE A 335 12.31 -1.33 0.55
CA ILE A 335 12.58 -0.58 1.79
C ILE A 335 11.36 -0.49 2.72
N PHE A 336 10.16 -0.79 2.21
CA PHE A 336 8.92 -0.58 2.96
C PHE A 336 8.77 -1.48 4.20
N PRO A 337 9.10 -2.79 4.17
CA PRO A 337 9.08 -3.65 5.36
C PRO A 337 9.98 -3.13 6.49
N ASP A 338 11.24 -2.79 6.17
CA ASP A 338 12.21 -2.27 7.13
C ASP A 338 11.76 -0.94 7.72
N MET A 339 11.19 -0.06 6.89
CA MET A 339 10.58 1.19 7.32
C MET A 339 9.41 0.97 8.29
N VAL A 340 8.50 0.02 8.00
CA VAL A 340 7.37 -0.27 8.90
C VAL A 340 7.89 -0.73 10.25
N GLN A 341 8.86 -1.64 10.29
CA GLN A 341 9.46 -2.08 11.56
C GLN A 341 10.07 -0.93 12.35
N LEU A 342 10.84 -0.07 11.68
CA LEU A 342 11.49 1.09 12.30
C LEU A 342 10.47 2.09 12.87
N LEU A 343 9.38 2.36 12.13
CA LEU A 343 8.30 3.24 12.59
C LEU A 343 7.50 2.63 13.74
N LEU A 344 7.27 1.31 13.74
CA LEU A 344 6.62 0.62 14.86
C LEU A 344 7.49 0.65 16.12
N GLN A 345 8.80 0.48 15.98
CA GLN A 345 9.75 0.63 17.09
C GLN A 345 9.74 2.07 17.63
N LEU A 346 9.75 3.06 16.74
CA LEU A 346 9.64 4.47 17.12
C LEU A 346 8.32 4.77 17.83
N ALA A 347 7.21 4.22 17.34
CA ALA A 347 5.89 4.34 17.96
C ALA A 347 5.91 3.76 19.38
N GLN A 348 6.48 2.56 19.55
CA GLN A 348 6.59 1.88 20.85
C GLN A 348 7.43 2.66 21.87
N GLN A 349 8.56 3.23 21.45
CA GLN A 349 9.43 4.03 22.31
C GLN A 349 8.81 5.38 22.70
N SER A 350 7.87 5.89 21.90
CA SER A 350 7.27 7.22 22.08
C SER A 350 5.89 7.21 22.75
N ILE A 351 5.30 6.05 23.04
CA ILE A 351 3.95 5.94 23.64
C ILE A 351 3.84 6.77 24.93
N SER A 352 4.80 6.65 25.85
CA SER A 352 4.76 7.31 27.15
C SER A 352 5.38 8.72 27.15
N SER A 353 6.37 8.97 26.28
CA SER A 353 7.18 10.19 26.30
C SER A 353 6.63 11.27 25.37
N THR A 354 6.22 10.91 24.15
CA THR A 354 5.78 11.86 23.12
C THR A 354 4.61 11.27 22.30
N PRO A 355 3.37 11.33 22.81
CA PRO A 355 2.19 10.77 22.14
C PRO A 355 1.97 11.29 20.71
N ARG A 356 2.37 12.54 20.43
CA ARG A 356 2.30 13.12 19.08
C ARG A 356 3.24 12.43 18.09
N LEU A 357 4.43 12.03 18.52
CA LEU A 357 5.37 11.27 17.69
C LEU A 357 4.85 9.86 17.46
N CYS A 358 4.28 9.24 18.49
CA CYS A 358 3.62 7.95 18.38
C CYS A 358 2.50 7.99 17.33
N LEU A 359 1.62 9.00 17.39
CA LEU A 359 0.57 9.22 16.40
C LEU A 359 1.15 9.37 14.99
N ALA A 360 2.13 10.25 14.79
CA ALA A 360 2.74 10.47 13.48
C ALA A 360 3.38 9.18 12.93
N ALA A 361 4.05 8.40 13.78
CA ALA A 361 4.66 7.13 13.40
C ALA A 361 3.62 6.10 12.96
N LEU A 362 2.50 5.97 13.70
CA LEU A 362 1.41 5.06 13.32
C LEU A 362 0.70 5.50 12.04
N GLU A 363 0.51 6.80 11.83
CA GLU A 363 -0.06 7.33 10.58
C GLU A 363 0.87 7.09 9.39
N ALA A 364 2.19 7.20 9.61
CA ALA A 364 3.21 6.87 8.64
C ALA A 364 3.20 5.37 8.30
N VAL A 365 3.09 4.48 9.30
CA VAL A 365 2.90 3.03 9.10
C VAL A 365 1.66 2.77 8.27
N HIS A 366 0.52 3.38 8.63
CA HIS A 366 -0.74 3.20 7.88
C HIS A 366 -0.58 3.51 6.41
N LYS A 367 0.11 4.61 6.09
CA LYS A 367 0.39 4.99 4.71
C LYS A 367 1.34 4.03 4.01
N VAL A 368 2.46 3.67 4.64
CA VAL A 368 3.44 2.75 4.03
C VAL A 368 2.81 1.39 3.75
N THR A 369 1.98 0.90 4.65
CA THR A 369 1.26 -0.36 4.49
C THR A 369 0.24 -0.32 3.36
N LYS A 370 -0.41 0.84 3.11
CA LYS A 370 -1.25 1.03 1.90
C LYS A 370 -0.44 1.00 0.61
N ILE A 371 0.79 1.51 0.63
CA ILE A 371 1.69 1.53 -0.55
C ILE A 371 2.24 0.13 -0.81
N ASN A 372 2.59 -0.60 0.25
CA ASN A 372 3.15 -1.94 0.18
C ASN A 372 2.37 -2.90 1.11
N PRO A 373 1.25 -3.49 0.62
CA PRO A 373 0.40 -4.39 1.39
C PRO A 373 1.11 -5.55 2.11
N PRO A 374 2.20 -6.15 1.59
CA PRO A 374 2.96 -7.17 2.32
C PRO A 374 3.53 -6.70 3.67
N SER A 375 3.60 -5.39 3.92
CA SER A 375 4.10 -4.85 5.20
C SER A 375 3.11 -5.05 6.36
N ILE A 376 1.87 -5.50 6.08
CA ILE A 376 0.84 -5.80 7.11
C ILE A 376 1.36 -6.87 8.10
N ASP A 377 2.24 -7.76 7.65
CA ASP A 377 2.79 -8.88 8.41
C ASP A 377 3.52 -8.43 9.69
N HIS A 378 4.01 -7.19 9.71
CA HIS A 378 4.71 -6.62 10.87
C HIS A 378 3.76 -6.06 11.95
N LEU A 379 2.46 -5.92 11.67
CA LEU A 379 1.51 -5.32 12.61
C LEU A 379 1.13 -6.25 13.76
N LEU A 380 1.10 -7.57 13.54
CA LEU A 380 0.63 -8.53 14.55
C LEU A 380 1.50 -8.54 15.81
N SER A 381 2.82 -8.58 15.66
CA SER A 381 3.76 -8.53 16.79
C SER A 381 3.68 -7.21 17.56
N PHE A 382 3.38 -6.12 16.85
CA PHE A 382 3.18 -4.82 17.47
C PHE A 382 1.87 -4.74 18.26
N PHE A 383 0.75 -5.22 17.72
CA PHE A 383 -0.52 -5.22 18.44
C PHE A 383 -0.50 -6.12 19.67
N THR A 384 0.11 -7.31 19.57
CA THR A 384 0.23 -8.23 20.71
C THR A 384 1.03 -7.63 21.87
N SER A 385 2.01 -6.77 21.59
CA SER A 385 2.87 -6.17 22.62
C SER A 385 2.41 -4.80 23.13
N SER A 386 1.79 -3.99 22.28
CA SER A 386 1.62 -2.55 22.54
C SER A 386 0.17 -2.06 22.52
N LEU A 387 -0.79 -2.86 22.04
CA LEU A 387 -2.18 -2.43 21.84
C LEU A 387 -2.81 -1.85 23.12
N ALA A 388 -2.64 -2.51 24.26
CA ALA A 388 -3.19 -2.05 25.53
C ALA A 388 -2.69 -0.65 25.93
N ALA A 389 -1.44 -0.31 25.63
CA ALA A 389 -0.89 1.01 25.91
C ALA A 389 -1.38 2.07 24.92
N LEU A 390 -1.64 1.68 23.66
CA LEU A 390 -2.10 2.58 22.61
C LEU A 390 -3.57 2.98 22.81
N VAL A 391 -4.43 2.05 23.18
CA VAL A 391 -5.88 2.29 23.35
C VAL A 391 -6.21 3.10 24.60
N VAL A 392 -5.26 3.34 25.50
CA VAL A 392 -5.45 4.28 26.63
C VAL A 392 -5.47 5.73 26.15
N LEU A 393 -4.89 6.02 24.98
CA LEU A 393 -4.76 7.38 24.44
C LEU A 393 -5.83 7.64 23.37
N PRO A 394 -6.86 8.48 23.64
CA PRO A 394 -7.95 8.70 22.68
C PRO A 394 -7.51 9.23 21.31
N SER A 395 -6.45 10.04 21.30
CA SER A 395 -5.87 10.58 20.06
C SER A 395 -5.30 9.51 19.13
N LEU A 396 -5.04 8.29 19.62
CA LEU A 396 -4.51 7.17 18.84
C LEU A 396 -5.60 6.22 18.35
N HIS A 397 -6.81 6.29 18.89
CA HIS A 397 -7.86 5.30 18.64
C HIS A 397 -8.15 5.11 17.15
N LEU A 398 -8.33 6.21 16.41
CA LEU A 398 -8.66 6.15 14.97
C LEU A 398 -7.54 5.53 14.12
N VAL A 399 -6.27 5.83 14.40
CA VAL A 399 -5.16 5.24 13.62
C VAL A 399 -4.96 3.78 13.98
N VAL A 400 -5.13 3.42 15.26
CA VAL A 400 -5.06 2.03 15.72
C VAL A 400 -6.17 1.20 15.08
N THR A 401 -7.42 1.67 15.09
CA THR A 401 -8.54 0.96 14.45
C THR A 401 -8.34 0.78 12.96
N ARG A 402 -7.81 1.80 12.25
CA ARG A 402 -7.42 1.68 10.84
C ARG A 402 -6.35 0.61 10.58
N LEU A 403 -5.29 0.57 11.40
CA LEU A 403 -4.23 -0.42 11.25
C LEU A 403 -4.74 -1.84 11.56
N VAL A 404 -5.55 -1.99 12.62
CA VAL A 404 -6.19 -3.26 12.97
C VAL A 404 -7.13 -3.72 11.86
N HIS A 405 -7.94 -2.82 11.32
CA HIS A 405 -8.84 -3.11 10.21
C HIS A 405 -8.08 -3.64 8.98
N MET A 406 -6.96 -3.03 8.60
CA MET A 406 -6.11 -3.55 7.52
C MET A 406 -5.58 -4.96 7.81
N HIS A 407 -5.16 -5.24 9.05
CA HIS A 407 -4.73 -6.58 9.43
C HIS A 407 -5.87 -7.60 9.36
N VAL A 408 -7.04 -7.27 9.92
CA VAL A 408 -8.23 -8.14 9.92
C VAL A 408 -8.73 -8.42 8.50
N GLN A 409 -8.68 -7.44 7.59
CA GLN A 409 -9.07 -7.65 6.20
C GLN A 409 -8.21 -8.70 5.48
N VAL A 410 -6.95 -8.87 5.89
CA VAL A 410 -6.01 -9.82 5.26
C VAL A 410 -5.99 -11.16 5.99
N TYR A 411 -5.93 -11.13 7.32
CA TYR A 411 -5.67 -12.32 8.16
C TYR A 411 -6.88 -12.79 8.96
N GLY A 412 -7.95 -12.00 8.99
CA GLY A 412 -9.10 -12.23 9.87
C GLY A 412 -8.81 -11.88 11.33
N ILE A 413 -9.78 -12.15 12.21
CA ILE A 413 -9.71 -11.82 13.65
C ILE A 413 -8.99 -12.90 14.47
N LEU A 414 -8.86 -14.12 13.94
CA LEU A 414 -8.39 -15.27 14.71
C LEU A 414 -6.93 -15.16 15.18
N GLU A 415 -6.09 -14.43 14.46
CA GLU A 415 -4.69 -14.21 14.83
C GLU A 415 -4.52 -13.23 16.01
N LEU A 416 -5.54 -12.42 16.30
CA LEU A 416 -5.51 -11.50 17.44
C LEU A 416 -5.86 -12.24 18.75
N PRO A 417 -5.10 -12.02 19.84
CA PRO A 417 -5.46 -12.55 21.16
C PRO A 417 -6.85 -12.08 21.61
N GLU A 418 -7.57 -12.91 22.36
CA GLU A 418 -8.92 -12.58 22.85
C GLU A 418 -8.95 -11.26 23.66
N ALA A 419 -7.95 -11.03 24.51
CA ALA A 419 -7.80 -9.78 25.24
C ALA A 419 -7.65 -8.56 24.31
N SER A 420 -6.95 -8.72 23.18
CA SER A 420 -6.81 -7.66 22.17
C SER A 420 -8.13 -7.38 21.47
N ARG A 421 -8.95 -8.41 21.20
CA ARG A 421 -10.26 -8.25 20.55
C ARG A 421 -11.22 -7.44 21.41
N SER A 422 -11.31 -7.73 22.71
CA SER A 422 -12.15 -6.96 23.64
C SER A 422 -11.75 -5.48 23.69
N LEU A 423 -10.45 -5.19 23.69
CA LEU A 423 -9.95 -3.81 23.66
C LEU A 423 -10.30 -3.11 22.34
N ILE A 424 -10.27 -3.83 21.21
CA ILE A 424 -10.64 -3.28 19.90
C ILE A 424 -12.14 -3.00 19.84
N ASP A 425 -13.00 -3.87 20.37
CA ASP A 425 -14.44 -3.63 20.47
C ASP A 425 -14.74 -2.33 21.23
N GLU A 426 -14.15 -2.17 22.41
CA GLU A 426 -14.30 -0.95 23.22
C GLU A 426 -13.78 0.29 22.48
N THR A 427 -12.63 0.17 21.80
CA THR A 427 -12.02 1.27 21.05
C THR A 427 -12.87 1.66 19.83
N LEU A 428 -13.43 0.71 19.10
CA LEU A 428 -14.30 0.96 17.95
C LEU A 428 -15.57 1.71 18.38
N HIS A 429 -16.20 1.29 19.49
CA HIS A 429 -17.35 2.00 20.05
C HIS A 429 -16.97 3.41 20.53
N ALA A 430 -15.79 3.59 21.14
CA ALA A 430 -15.32 4.90 21.54
C ALA A 430 -15.10 5.84 20.34
N VAL A 431 -14.55 5.33 19.24
CA VAL A 431 -14.35 6.09 17.99
C VAL A 431 -15.69 6.45 17.34
N GLU A 432 -16.64 5.54 17.28
CA GLU A 432 -17.98 5.78 16.72
C GLU A 432 -18.69 6.96 17.42
N MET A 433 -18.55 7.03 18.74
CA MET A 433 -19.17 8.04 19.59
C MET A 433 -18.38 9.35 19.69
N SER A 434 -17.24 9.47 18.99
CA SER A 434 -16.43 10.67 18.99
C SER A 434 -17.09 11.82 18.22
N ASP A 435 -17.06 13.03 18.80
CA ASP A 435 -17.57 14.25 18.17
C ASP A 435 -16.91 14.54 16.81
N GLU A 436 -15.62 14.19 16.65
CA GLU A 436 -14.89 14.36 15.38
C GLU A 436 -15.47 13.48 14.26
N VAL A 437 -15.86 12.25 14.60
CA VAL A 437 -16.48 11.31 13.67
C VAL A 437 -17.90 11.74 13.36
N ALA A 438 -18.65 12.20 14.37
CA ALA A 438 -20.01 12.71 14.20
C ALA A 438 -20.06 13.95 13.28
N ALA A 439 -19.05 14.83 13.37
CA ALA A 439 -18.98 16.06 12.58
C ALA A 439 -18.59 15.86 11.11
N SER A 440 -17.98 14.72 10.75
CA SER A 440 -17.48 14.45 9.39
C SER A 440 -18.20 13.23 8.78
N PRO A 441 -19.16 13.43 7.85
CA PRO A 441 -19.93 12.33 7.25
C PRO A 441 -19.06 11.26 6.58
N GLY A 442 -17.95 11.68 5.95
CA GLY A 442 -17.00 10.77 5.32
C GLY A 442 -16.26 9.91 6.34
N LEU A 443 -15.83 10.50 7.46
CA LEU A 443 -15.16 9.77 8.54
C LEU A 443 -16.14 8.84 9.27
N LYS A 444 -17.38 9.27 9.47
CA LYS A 444 -18.46 8.43 10.00
C LYS A 444 -18.70 7.19 9.14
N GLY A 445 -18.78 7.36 7.82
CA GLY A 445 -18.92 6.24 6.89
C GLY A 445 -17.74 5.27 6.94
N GLU A 446 -16.51 5.78 7.03
CA GLU A 446 -15.30 4.96 7.20
C GLU A 446 -15.36 4.14 8.49
N VAL A 447 -15.65 4.77 9.62
CA VAL A 447 -15.75 4.12 10.93
C VAL A 447 -16.86 3.07 10.94
N GLN A 448 -18.03 3.38 10.38
CA GLN A 448 -19.11 2.40 10.25
C GLN A 448 -18.67 1.19 9.42
N GLY A 449 -17.97 1.41 8.31
CA GLY A 449 -17.45 0.33 7.47
C GLY A 449 -16.43 -0.55 8.21
N MET A 450 -15.59 0.05 9.06
CA MET A 450 -14.67 -0.70 9.92
C MET A 450 -15.41 -1.54 10.96
N ILE A 451 -16.46 -0.98 11.60
CA ILE A 451 -17.30 -1.68 12.58
C ILE A 451 -18.03 -2.87 11.95
N VAL A 452 -18.64 -2.67 10.76
CA VAL A 452 -19.31 -3.76 10.03
C VAL A 452 -18.32 -4.87 9.69
N THR A 453 -17.16 -4.52 9.12
CA THR A 453 -16.10 -5.49 8.81
C THR A 453 -15.70 -6.28 10.06
N TRP A 454 -15.53 -5.59 11.18
CA TRP A 454 -15.17 -6.22 12.45
C TRP A 454 -16.27 -7.17 12.94
N GLN A 455 -17.53 -6.72 12.97
CA GLN A 455 -18.68 -7.52 13.40
C GLN A 455 -18.89 -8.77 12.53
N ASP A 456 -18.69 -8.69 11.22
CA ASP A 456 -18.84 -9.84 10.33
C ASP A 456 -17.79 -10.93 10.61
N HIS A 457 -16.59 -10.54 10.99
CA HIS A 457 -15.53 -11.49 11.37
C HIS A 457 -15.71 -12.03 12.80
N VAL A 458 -16.33 -11.27 13.73
CA VAL A 458 -16.67 -11.74 15.08
C VAL A 458 -17.88 -12.67 15.07
N GLY A 459 -18.93 -12.32 14.31
CA GLY A 459 -20.19 -13.07 14.21
C GLY A 459 -20.15 -14.30 13.30
N GLY A 460 -19.11 -14.43 12.46
CA GLY A 460 -18.91 -15.56 11.54
C GLY A 460 -18.55 -16.90 12.20
N GLY A 461 -18.38 -16.96 13.53
CA GLY A 461 -18.03 -18.18 14.26
C GLY A 461 -19.08 -19.30 14.22
N GLU A 462 -20.34 -19.02 13.86
CA GLU A 462 -21.43 -20.01 13.81
C GLU A 462 -22.17 -20.14 12.47
N ARG A 463 -21.78 -19.40 11.42
CA ARG A 463 -22.35 -19.62 10.07
C ARG A 463 -21.37 -20.35 9.19
N GLY A 464 -21.55 -21.68 9.12
CA GLY A 464 -21.13 -22.43 7.95
C GLY A 464 -21.71 -21.78 6.69
N SER A 465 -20.83 -21.51 5.72
CA SER A 465 -21.16 -21.22 4.32
C SER A 465 -22.42 -20.36 4.09
N ALA A 466 -22.29 -19.04 4.08
CA ALA A 466 -23.33 -18.18 3.53
C ALA A 466 -22.73 -17.08 2.63
N SER A 467 -22.91 -17.29 1.32
CA SER A 467 -23.00 -16.36 0.19
C SER A 467 -22.01 -15.18 0.11
N GLU A 468 -21.05 -15.28 -0.83
CA GLU A 468 -20.13 -14.21 -1.28
C GLU A 468 -20.82 -13.05 -2.04
N SER A 469 -22.13 -12.84 -1.89
CA SER A 469 -22.92 -12.01 -2.80
C SER A 469 -23.62 -10.84 -2.11
N GLU A 470 -22.92 -10.05 -1.31
CA GLU A 470 -23.37 -8.70 -0.91
C GLU A 470 -22.26 -7.97 -0.15
N TRP A 471 -21.37 -7.29 -0.87
CA TRP A 471 -20.46 -6.32 -0.27
C TRP A 471 -20.34 -5.08 -1.17
N PRO A 472 -20.54 -3.86 -0.65
CA PRO A 472 -20.22 -2.64 -1.37
C PRO A 472 -18.69 -2.46 -1.39
N VAL A 473 -18.10 -2.60 -2.56
CA VAL A 473 -16.68 -2.31 -2.80
C VAL A 473 -16.51 -0.81 -3.05
N LEU A 474 -15.65 -0.15 -2.27
CA LEU A 474 -14.98 1.10 -2.68
C LEU A 474 -13.55 0.79 -3.15
N PRO A 475 -12.97 1.64 -4.05
CA PRO A 475 -12.07 1.19 -5.09
C PRO A 475 -10.62 1.12 -4.60
N SER A 476 -10.04 -0.07 -4.64
CA SER A 476 -8.61 -0.26 -4.70
C SER A 476 -8.28 -1.18 -5.88
N VAL A 477 -7.70 -0.53 -6.88
CA VAL A 477 -7.04 -1.10 -8.04
C VAL A 477 -6.03 -2.16 -7.55
N HIS A 478 -6.14 -3.38 -8.09
CA HIS A 478 -5.29 -4.58 -7.89
C HIS A 478 -5.61 -5.49 -6.70
N ARG A 479 -6.67 -6.29 -6.83
CA ARG A 479 -6.80 -7.57 -6.11
C ARG A 479 -6.04 -8.66 -6.88
N HIS A 480 -4.79 -8.95 -6.46
CA HIS A 480 -4.22 -10.28 -6.65
C HIS A 480 -4.36 -11.02 -5.32
N SER A 481 -5.42 -11.84 -5.25
CA SER A 481 -5.67 -12.79 -4.17
C SER A 481 -4.54 -13.83 -4.14
N LEU A 482 -3.57 -13.64 -3.25
CA LEU A 482 -2.62 -14.69 -2.86
C LEU A 482 -3.31 -15.62 -1.84
N ARG A 483 -4.03 -16.62 -2.33
CA ARG A 483 -4.16 -17.88 -1.59
C ARG A 483 -2.79 -18.56 -1.61
N ARG A 484 -2.41 -19.19 -0.50
CA ARG A 484 -1.18 -20.03 -0.36
C ARG A 484 -0.89 -20.80 -1.64
N ILE A 485 0.16 -20.39 -2.37
CA ILE A 485 0.75 -21.20 -3.42
C ILE A 485 1.85 -22.01 -2.76
N ASP A 486 1.48 -23.17 -2.24
CA ASP A 486 2.42 -24.27 -2.19
C ASP A 486 2.66 -24.73 -3.64
N SER A 487 3.87 -24.46 -4.16
CA SER A 487 4.50 -25.21 -5.25
C SER A 487 3.87 -25.27 -6.67
N LEU A 488 3.20 -24.22 -7.19
CA LEU A 488 2.67 -24.29 -8.58
C LEU A 488 2.93 -23.09 -9.51
N ALA A 489 3.58 -22.02 -9.07
CA ALA A 489 3.79 -20.83 -9.92
C ALA A 489 4.87 -20.98 -11.01
N GLN A 490 5.67 -22.05 -10.97
CA GLN A 490 6.77 -22.28 -11.92
C GLN A 490 6.38 -23.10 -13.16
N THR A 491 5.12 -23.56 -13.27
CA THR A 491 4.70 -24.46 -14.37
C THR A 491 3.88 -23.78 -15.46
N THR A 492 3.19 -22.68 -15.17
CA THR A 492 2.31 -21.99 -16.13
C THR A 492 3.10 -21.16 -17.14
N ALA A 493 4.14 -20.45 -16.70
CA ALA A 493 5.02 -19.70 -17.60
C ALA A 493 5.82 -20.65 -18.51
N SER A 494 6.31 -21.78 -17.99
CA SER A 494 7.03 -22.79 -18.77
C SER A 494 6.12 -23.50 -19.79
N ARG A 495 4.84 -23.74 -19.45
CA ARG A 495 3.86 -24.31 -20.40
C ARG A 495 3.45 -23.33 -21.50
N LEU A 496 3.33 -22.03 -21.19
CA LEU A 496 3.04 -21.00 -22.19
C LEU A 496 4.20 -20.83 -23.18
N ILE A 497 5.45 -20.92 -22.70
CA ILE A 497 6.65 -20.89 -23.55
C ILE A 497 6.75 -22.16 -24.42
N GLN A 498 6.39 -23.33 -23.89
CA GLN A 498 6.32 -24.57 -24.69
C GLN A 498 5.19 -24.53 -25.73
N LEU A 499 4.04 -23.94 -25.40
CA LEU A 499 2.92 -23.81 -26.35
C LEU A 499 3.25 -22.83 -27.48
N SER A 500 3.99 -21.74 -27.20
CA SER A 500 4.44 -20.81 -28.24
C SER A 500 5.46 -21.41 -29.22
N GLN A 501 6.18 -22.47 -28.82
CA GLN A 501 7.10 -23.20 -29.68
C GLN A 501 6.41 -24.28 -30.54
N SER A 502 5.10 -24.50 -30.34
CA SER A 502 4.34 -25.57 -31.00
C SER A 502 3.31 -25.07 -32.03
N LEU A 503 3.23 -23.76 -32.27
CA LEU A 503 2.38 -23.19 -33.31
C LEU A 503 3.16 -23.12 -34.64
N PRO A 504 2.62 -23.64 -35.77
CA PRO A 504 3.23 -23.45 -37.07
C PRO A 504 3.16 -21.97 -37.49
N GLU A 505 4.22 -21.50 -38.14
CA GLU A 505 4.35 -20.15 -38.69
C GLU A 505 3.15 -19.82 -39.59
N LEU A 506 2.50 -18.69 -39.31
CA LEU A 506 1.51 -18.05 -40.20
C LEU A 506 2.21 -16.99 -41.05
#